data_AF-A0A516KCJ6-F1
#
_entry.id   AF-A0A516KCJ6-F1
#
_cell.length_a   1.000
_cell.length_b   1.000
_cell.length_c   1.000
_cell.angle_alpha   90.00
_cell.angle_beta   90.00
_cell.angle_gamma   90.00
#
_symmetry.space_group_name_H-M   'P 1'
#
loop_
_entity.id
_entity.type
_entity.pdbx_description
1 polymer ?
#
loop_
_entity_poly.entity_id
_entity_poly.type
_entity_poly.pdbx_seq_one_letter_code
_entity_poly.pdbx_strand_id
1 'polypeptide(L)'
;MEWKNIYRGMIMGASDVIPGVSGGTIAVLLGIYDQLIESINGFFSKEWKKHLAFLLPLGVGVIASILLLSHVIEWLFEHYPGPTKFFFLGLIIGILPYLFHKAEAKQTFKAQHILLLLIGAAIVASMVFFQTGETEPMTEFTLQSYLFLFFSGMLASSAMILPGISGSFVLLIIGVYSTIISAVSDLRIDVIAVVGIGVLIGIIVMSKIIHFFLENFPAGTYALVIGLVIGSIVVIFPGVPSGATIILSVVAFALGLGIAYILGKVEYEA
;
A
#
# COMPACT_ATOMS: atom_id res chain seq x y z
N MET A 1 -16.16 -19.35 -1.90
CA MET A 1 -15.35 -18.58 -0.93
C MET A 1 -13.91 -18.93 -1.17
N GLU A 2 -13.07 -17.95 -1.53
CA GLU A 2 -11.66 -18.17 -1.82
C GLU A 2 -10.81 -18.04 -0.55
N TRP A 3 -10.96 -18.97 0.39
CA TRP A 3 -10.30 -18.90 1.71
C TRP A 3 -8.77 -18.83 1.65
N LYS A 4 -8.17 -19.27 0.54
CA LYS A 4 -6.76 -19.03 0.23
C LYS A 4 -6.38 -17.54 0.30
N ASN A 5 -7.29 -16.61 0.02
CA ASN A 5 -6.97 -15.18 0.07
C ASN A 5 -6.76 -14.64 1.50
N ILE A 6 -7.00 -15.43 2.56
CA ILE A 6 -6.64 -15.04 3.93
C ILE A 6 -5.13 -14.75 4.02
N TYR A 7 -4.26 -15.64 3.54
CA TYR A 7 -2.81 -15.40 3.67
C TYR A 7 -2.38 -14.18 2.86
N ARG A 8 -2.98 -13.96 1.68
CA ARG A 8 -2.73 -12.78 0.84
C ARG A 8 -3.13 -11.51 1.58
N GLY A 9 -4.30 -11.53 2.22
CA GLY A 9 -4.79 -10.46 3.07
C GLY A 9 -3.87 -10.21 4.28
N MET A 10 -3.33 -11.26 4.89
CA MET A 10 -2.38 -11.11 5.99
C MET A 10 -1.09 -10.41 5.55
N ILE A 11 -0.50 -10.82 4.42
CA ILE A 11 0.72 -10.20 3.89
C ILE A 11 0.46 -8.73 3.52
N MET A 12 -0.69 -8.43 2.91
CA MET A 12 -1.10 -7.05 2.64
C MET A 12 -1.26 -6.23 3.93
N GLY A 13 -2.01 -6.75 4.90
CA GLY A 13 -2.24 -6.05 6.18
C GLY A 13 -0.94 -5.81 6.96
N ALA A 14 0.01 -6.73 6.92
CA ALA A 14 1.31 -6.56 7.58
C ALA A 14 2.11 -5.40 6.98
N SER A 15 1.96 -5.17 5.67
CA SER A 15 2.62 -4.08 4.98
C SER A 15 1.97 -2.72 5.22
N ASP A 16 0.64 -2.66 5.36
CA ASP A 16 -0.11 -1.40 5.54
C ASP A 16 0.09 -0.76 6.92
N VAL A 17 0.48 -1.54 7.92
CA VAL A 17 0.86 -1.03 9.25
C VAL A 17 2.08 -0.10 9.15
N ILE A 18 2.95 -0.31 8.15
CA ILE A 18 4.23 0.37 8.04
C ILE A 18 4.13 1.59 7.13
N PRO A 19 4.49 2.79 7.60
CA PRO A 19 4.64 3.95 6.74
C PRO A 19 5.63 3.73 5.60
N GLY A 20 5.18 4.00 4.38
CA GLY A 20 6.00 3.93 3.17
C GLY A 20 5.88 2.62 2.40
N VAL A 21 5.38 1.55 3.02
CA VAL A 21 5.00 0.31 2.33
C VAL A 21 3.49 0.32 2.10
N SER A 22 3.04 -0.03 0.89
CA SER A 22 1.62 -0.01 0.50
C SER A 22 1.11 -1.44 0.28
N GLY A 23 -0.03 -1.76 0.87
CA GLY A 23 -0.78 -3.00 0.61
C GLY A 23 -1.15 -3.14 -0.87
N GLY A 24 -1.35 -2.03 -1.59
CA GLY A 24 -1.51 -2.03 -3.05
C GLY A 24 -0.28 -2.58 -3.79
N THR A 25 0.93 -2.24 -3.35
CA THR A 25 2.18 -2.81 -3.88
C THR A 25 2.28 -4.30 -3.60
N ILE A 26 1.86 -4.74 -2.40
CA ILE A 26 1.83 -6.16 -2.06
C ILE A 26 0.74 -6.91 -2.84
N ALA A 27 -0.42 -6.30 -3.10
CA ALA A 27 -1.45 -6.88 -3.96
C ALA A 27 -0.96 -7.09 -5.39
N VAL A 28 -0.15 -6.16 -5.91
CA VAL A 28 0.56 -6.33 -7.19
C VAL A 28 1.57 -7.48 -7.09
N LEU A 29 2.35 -7.54 -6.02
CA LEU A 29 3.33 -8.61 -5.81
C LEU A 29 2.67 -9.99 -5.83
N LEU A 30 1.50 -10.11 -5.20
CA LEU A 30 0.73 -11.35 -5.09
C LEU A 30 -0.15 -11.65 -6.32
N GLY A 31 -0.05 -10.85 -7.38
CA GLY A 31 -0.84 -11.01 -8.61
C GLY A 31 -2.35 -10.81 -8.46
N ILE A 32 -2.83 -10.26 -7.34
CA ILE A 32 -4.26 -10.09 -7.04
C ILE A 32 -4.77 -8.66 -7.22
N TYR A 33 -3.91 -7.74 -7.65
CA TYR A 33 -4.26 -6.32 -7.76
C TYR A 33 -5.48 -6.08 -8.65
N ASP A 34 -5.48 -6.61 -9.88
CA ASP A 34 -6.59 -6.39 -10.82
C ASP A 34 -7.89 -7.01 -10.29
N GLN A 35 -7.81 -8.21 -9.72
CA GLN A 35 -8.95 -8.91 -9.10
C GLN A 35 -9.49 -8.13 -7.88
N LEU A 36 -8.62 -7.49 -7.10
CA LEU A 36 -9.01 -6.62 -6.00
C LEU A 36 -9.79 -5.41 -6.50
N ILE A 37 -9.26 -4.71 -7.51
CA ILE A 37 -9.93 -3.56 -8.13
C ILE A 37 -11.28 -3.98 -8.73
N GLU A 38 -11.32 -5.06 -9.50
CA GLU A 38 -12.55 -5.61 -10.10
C GLU A 38 -13.56 -5.99 -9.00
N SER A 39 -13.11 -6.61 -7.92
CA SER A 39 -13.99 -7.05 -6.84
C SER A 39 -14.60 -5.89 -6.04
N ILE A 40 -13.84 -4.83 -5.78
CA ILE A 40 -14.37 -3.62 -5.13
C ILE A 40 -15.41 -2.95 -6.04
N ASN A 41 -15.13 -2.84 -7.33
CA ASN A 41 -16.08 -2.25 -8.30
C ASN A 41 -17.36 -3.08 -8.46
N GLY A 42 -17.20 -4.39 -8.56
CA GLY A 42 -18.28 -5.36 -8.74
C GLY A 42 -19.11 -5.58 -7.47
N PHE A 43 -18.69 -5.06 -6.31
CA PHE A 43 -19.42 -5.20 -5.04
C PHE A 43 -20.86 -4.66 -5.10
N PHE A 44 -21.13 -3.65 -5.93
CA PHE A 44 -22.47 -3.08 -6.12
C PHE A 44 -23.21 -3.64 -7.34
N SER A 45 -22.67 -4.67 -7.98
CA SER A 45 -23.26 -5.31 -9.16
C SER A 45 -24.26 -6.41 -8.79
N LYS A 46 -24.95 -6.96 -9.80
CA LYS A 46 -25.80 -8.16 -9.63
C LYS A 46 -25.02 -9.38 -9.15
N GLU A 47 -23.71 -9.43 -9.41
CA GLU A 47 -22.83 -10.52 -9.03
C GLU A 47 -22.06 -10.26 -7.72
N TRP A 48 -22.51 -9.32 -6.87
CA TRP A 48 -21.83 -8.93 -5.63
C TRP A 48 -21.37 -10.10 -4.74
N LYS A 49 -22.10 -11.23 -4.74
CA LYS A 49 -21.73 -12.45 -4.00
C LYS A 49 -20.40 -13.05 -4.47
N LYS A 50 -20.10 -13.00 -5.78
CA LYS A 50 -18.83 -13.47 -6.36
C LYS A 50 -17.67 -12.61 -5.86
N HIS A 51 -17.84 -11.29 -5.93
CA HIS A 51 -16.83 -10.35 -5.46
C HIS A 51 -16.64 -10.40 -3.94
N LEU A 52 -17.72 -10.56 -3.18
CA LEU A 52 -17.65 -10.76 -1.73
C LEU A 52 -16.93 -12.07 -1.37
N ALA A 53 -17.04 -13.12 -2.17
CA ALA A 53 -16.32 -14.38 -1.94
C ALA A 53 -14.79 -14.25 -2.08
N PHE A 54 -14.31 -13.19 -2.75
CA PHE A 54 -12.90 -12.78 -2.79
C PHE A 54 -12.56 -11.78 -1.67
N LEU A 55 -13.36 -10.71 -1.53
CA LEU A 55 -13.10 -9.61 -0.59
C LEU A 55 -13.17 -10.04 0.87
N LEU A 56 -14.11 -10.92 1.23
CA LEU A 56 -14.31 -11.30 2.63
C LEU A 56 -13.10 -12.06 3.19
N PRO A 57 -12.58 -13.15 2.56
CA PRO A 57 -11.37 -13.79 3.03
C PRO A 57 -10.16 -12.86 3.06
N LEU A 58 -10.01 -11.98 2.06
CA LEU A 58 -8.92 -11.01 2.00
C LEU A 58 -8.98 -10.03 3.17
N GLY A 59 -10.16 -9.43 3.42
CA GLY A 59 -10.40 -8.51 4.51
C GLY A 59 -10.21 -9.16 5.89
N VAL A 60 -10.65 -10.40 6.06
CA VAL A 60 -10.38 -11.20 7.27
C VAL A 60 -8.87 -11.35 7.48
N GLY A 61 -8.11 -11.62 6.42
CA GLY A 61 -6.64 -11.67 6.48
C GLY A 61 -6.01 -10.34 6.89
N VAL A 62 -6.44 -9.23 6.31
CA VAL A 62 -5.94 -7.88 6.66
C VAL A 62 -6.19 -7.58 8.13
N ILE A 63 -7.43 -7.79 8.61
CA ILE A 63 -7.80 -7.58 10.02
C ILE A 63 -6.98 -8.50 10.94
N ALA A 64 -6.87 -9.79 10.61
CA ALA A 64 -6.08 -10.75 11.38
C ALA A 64 -4.61 -10.33 11.46
N SER A 65 -4.03 -9.79 10.37
CA SER A 65 -2.66 -9.27 10.40
C SER A 65 -2.53 -8.03 11.29
N ILE A 66 -3.45 -7.08 11.21
CA ILE A 66 -3.43 -5.89 12.07
C ILE A 66 -3.51 -6.29 13.55
N LEU A 67 -4.22 -7.37 13.90
CA LEU A 67 -4.32 -7.83 15.28
C LEU A 67 -3.14 -8.70 15.73
N LEU A 68 -2.63 -9.58 14.87
CA LEU A 68 -1.65 -10.61 15.24
C LEU A 68 -0.20 -10.26 14.85
N LEU A 69 0.00 -9.60 13.71
CA LEU A 69 1.32 -9.34 13.14
C LEU A 69 1.82 -7.92 13.36
N SER A 70 0.93 -6.96 13.66
CA SER A 70 1.29 -5.56 13.92
C SER A 70 2.41 -5.43 14.94
N HIS A 71 2.28 -6.09 16.10
CA HIS A 71 3.28 -6.07 17.18
C HIS A 71 4.64 -6.62 16.73
N VAL A 72 4.67 -7.67 15.89
CA VAL A 72 5.93 -8.26 15.41
C VAL A 72 6.62 -7.31 14.44
N ILE A 73 5.85 -6.72 13.53
CA ILE A 73 6.35 -5.76 12.55
C ILE A 73 6.84 -4.50 13.25
N GLU A 74 6.10 -3.98 14.23
CA GLU A 74 6.48 -2.84 15.05
C GLU A 74 7.80 -3.11 15.80
N TRP A 75 7.91 -4.28 16.45
CA TRP A 75 9.15 -4.69 17.13
C TRP A 75 10.35 -4.76 16.16
N LEU A 76 10.15 -5.27 14.94
CA LEU A 76 11.19 -5.31 13.90
C LEU A 76 11.60 -3.92 13.42
N PHE A 77 10.67 -2.96 13.34
CA PHE A 77 10.98 -1.58 12.97
C PHE A 77 11.66 -0.81 14.10
N GLU A 78 11.34 -1.11 15.35
CA GLU A 78 11.97 -0.48 16.52
C GLU A 78 13.40 -1.02 16.74
N HIS A 79 13.59 -2.34 16.66
CA HIS A 79 14.87 -2.99 16.99
C HIS A 79 15.78 -3.20 15.78
N TYR A 80 15.22 -3.37 14.57
CA TYR A 80 15.96 -3.63 13.34
C TYR A 80 15.48 -2.76 12.15
N PRO A 81 15.37 -1.43 12.29
CA PRO A 81 14.79 -0.55 11.26
C PRO A 81 15.48 -0.67 9.90
N GLY A 82 16.82 -0.74 9.90
CA GLY A 82 17.63 -0.88 8.68
C GLY A 82 17.29 -2.18 7.92
N PRO A 83 17.57 -3.37 8.51
CA PRO A 83 17.26 -4.64 7.87
C PRO A 83 15.81 -4.77 7.44
N THR A 84 14.85 -4.33 8.25
CA THR A 84 13.43 -4.40 7.92
C THR A 84 13.09 -3.53 6.70
N LYS A 85 13.57 -2.29 6.63
CA LYS A 85 13.40 -1.43 5.45
C LYS A 85 14.08 -2.02 4.20
N PHE A 86 15.27 -2.62 4.35
CA PHE A 86 15.95 -3.30 3.25
C PHE A 86 15.20 -4.55 2.74
N PHE A 87 14.53 -5.30 3.62
CA PHE A 87 13.65 -6.40 3.22
C PHE A 87 12.52 -5.91 2.29
N PHE A 88 11.80 -4.85 2.69
CA PHE A 88 10.74 -4.27 1.86
C PHE A 88 11.28 -3.64 0.58
N LEU A 89 12.46 -3.01 0.63
CA LEU A 89 13.14 -2.51 -0.57
C LEU A 89 13.42 -3.64 -1.57
N GLY A 90 13.86 -4.81 -1.08
CA GLY A 90 14.05 -6.01 -1.90
C GLY A 90 12.75 -6.49 -2.54
N LEU A 91 11.65 -6.51 -1.76
CA LEU A 91 10.32 -6.88 -2.29
C LEU A 91 9.86 -5.93 -3.41
N ILE A 92 10.00 -4.63 -3.21
CA ILE A 92 9.57 -3.58 -4.14
C ILE A 92 10.41 -3.61 -5.43
N ILE A 93 11.73 -3.71 -5.31
CA ILE A 93 12.61 -3.81 -6.48
C ILE A 93 12.34 -5.13 -7.22
N GLY A 94 12.13 -6.22 -6.49
CA GLY A 94 11.86 -7.54 -7.07
C GLY A 94 10.59 -7.61 -7.91
N ILE A 95 9.56 -6.80 -7.61
CA ILE A 95 8.31 -6.79 -8.38
C ILE A 95 8.37 -5.93 -9.66
N LEU A 96 9.31 -4.97 -9.74
CA LEU A 96 9.40 -4.05 -10.89
C LEU A 96 9.54 -4.75 -12.26
N PRO A 97 10.41 -5.76 -12.45
CA PRO A 97 10.51 -6.46 -13.74
C PRO A 97 9.18 -7.05 -14.21
N TYR A 98 8.39 -7.61 -13.29
CA TYR A 98 7.08 -8.18 -13.60
C TYR A 98 6.07 -7.10 -13.96
N LEU A 99 6.07 -5.96 -13.26
CA LEU A 99 5.22 -4.83 -13.63
C LEU A 99 5.53 -4.32 -15.05
N PHE A 100 6.82 -4.17 -15.39
CA PHE A 100 7.22 -3.79 -16.74
C PHE A 100 6.84 -4.84 -17.79
N HIS A 101 6.90 -6.13 -17.44
CA HIS A 101 6.47 -7.22 -18.31
C HIS A 101 4.95 -7.22 -18.52
N LYS A 102 4.16 -7.12 -17.44
CA LYS A 102 2.70 -7.07 -17.45
C LYS A 102 2.16 -5.86 -18.21
N ALA A 103 2.85 -4.72 -18.11
CA ALA A 103 2.54 -3.53 -18.87
C ALA A 103 2.86 -3.65 -20.38
N GLU A 104 3.48 -4.76 -20.80
CA GLU A 104 4.07 -4.94 -22.13
C GLU A 104 4.94 -3.73 -22.51
N ALA A 105 5.70 -3.21 -21.53
CA ALA A 105 6.29 -1.88 -21.63
C ALA A 105 7.23 -1.73 -22.84
N LYS A 106 7.88 -2.82 -23.27
CA LYS A 106 8.74 -2.82 -24.47
C LYS A 106 7.97 -2.53 -25.75
N GLN A 107 6.70 -2.89 -25.82
CA GLN A 107 5.84 -2.73 -27.00
C GLN A 107 4.93 -1.51 -26.87
N THR A 108 4.47 -1.20 -25.66
CA THR A 108 3.42 -0.19 -25.42
C THR A 108 3.98 1.17 -24.97
N PHE A 109 5.17 1.22 -24.36
CA PHE A 109 5.67 2.49 -23.81
C PHE A 109 6.22 3.41 -24.90
N LYS A 110 5.70 4.65 -24.90
CA LYS A 110 6.12 5.77 -25.74
C LYS A 110 6.66 6.87 -24.83
N ALA A 111 7.20 7.94 -25.40
CA ALA A 111 7.71 9.08 -24.62
C ALA A 111 6.72 9.62 -23.58
N GLN A 112 5.41 9.67 -23.92
CA GLN A 112 4.36 10.07 -22.98
C GLN A 112 4.22 9.13 -21.77
N HIS A 113 4.43 7.82 -21.96
CA HIS A 113 4.36 6.83 -20.89
C HIS A 113 5.59 6.92 -19.98
N ILE A 114 6.77 7.17 -20.55
CA ILE A 114 7.98 7.46 -19.76
C ILE A 114 7.79 8.74 -18.94
N LEU A 115 7.17 9.78 -19.51
CA LEU A 115 6.84 11.00 -18.78
C LEU A 115 5.89 10.70 -17.60
N LEU A 116 4.83 9.90 -17.81
CA LEU A 116 3.91 9.50 -16.73
C LEU A 116 4.63 8.70 -15.63
N LEU A 117 5.54 7.81 -16.00
CA LEU A 117 6.37 7.07 -15.04
C LEU A 117 7.23 8.02 -14.21
N LEU A 118 7.91 8.97 -14.85
CA LEU A 118 8.72 9.96 -14.15
C LEU A 118 7.87 10.84 -13.23
N ILE A 119 6.66 11.23 -13.66
CA ILE A 119 5.70 11.97 -12.83
C ILE A 119 5.31 11.13 -11.61
N GLY A 120 4.94 9.86 -11.79
CA GLY A 120 4.61 8.97 -10.67
C GLY A 120 5.78 8.83 -9.68
N ALA A 121 6.98 8.61 -10.20
CA ALA A 121 8.19 8.51 -9.37
C ALA A 121 8.45 9.80 -8.61
N ALA A 122 8.32 10.96 -9.25
CA ALA A 122 8.51 12.25 -8.62
C ALA A 122 7.45 12.52 -7.54
N ILE A 123 6.18 12.19 -7.78
CA ILE A 123 5.10 12.37 -6.79
C ILE A 123 5.46 11.64 -5.49
N VAL A 124 5.79 10.35 -5.57
CA VAL A 124 6.08 9.54 -4.37
C VAL A 124 7.48 9.80 -3.82
N ALA A 125 8.47 10.14 -4.63
CA ALA A 125 9.78 10.51 -4.09
C ALA A 125 9.72 11.86 -3.36
N SER A 126 8.93 12.82 -3.85
CA SER A 126 8.81 14.15 -3.25
C SER A 126 8.17 14.15 -1.85
N MET A 127 7.39 13.12 -1.56
CA MET A 127 6.73 12.89 -0.28
C MET A 127 7.70 12.87 0.92
N VAL A 128 8.97 12.51 0.71
CA VAL A 128 10.00 12.58 1.76
C VAL A 128 10.23 14.02 2.25
N PHE A 129 10.10 15.03 1.38
CA PHE A 129 10.27 16.44 1.75
C PHE A 129 9.06 17.01 2.50
N PHE A 130 7.91 16.33 2.44
CA PHE A 130 6.68 16.72 3.13
C PHE A 130 6.48 15.97 4.46
N GLN A 131 7.48 15.20 4.91
CA GLN A 131 7.48 14.63 6.25
C GLN A 131 7.61 15.76 7.29
N THR A 132 6.48 16.39 7.62
CA THR A 132 6.35 17.14 8.87
C THR A 132 6.30 16.09 9.98
N GLY A 133 7.18 16.21 10.99
CA GLY A 133 7.26 15.24 12.08
C GLY A 133 5.92 15.00 12.77
N GLU A 134 5.86 13.95 13.60
CA GLU A 134 4.63 13.58 14.31
C GLU A 134 4.05 14.76 15.09
N THR A 135 2.80 15.08 14.79
CA THR A 135 2.00 16.05 15.52
C THR A 135 1.43 15.39 16.76
N GLU A 136 1.32 16.15 17.85
CA GLU A 136 0.60 15.70 19.05
C GLU A 136 -0.84 15.27 18.68
N PRO A 137 -1.34 14.14 19.20
CA PRO A 137 -2.70 13.69 18.95
C PRO A 137 -3.73 14.77 19.30
N MET A 138 -4.74 14.92 18.46
CA MET A 138 -5.87 15.78 18.79
C MET A 138 -6.59 15.22 20.03
N THR A 139 -6.74 16.05 21.06
CA THR A 139 -7.43 15.68 22.30
C THR A 139 -8.87 16.20 22.33
N GLU A 140 -9.15 17.32 21.65
CA GLU A 140 -10.48 17.91 21.53
C GLU A 140 -11.08 17.69 20.12
N PHE A 141 -12.28 17.12 20.08
CA PHE A 141 -12.95 16.75 18.83
C PHE A 141 -14.18 17.62 18.61
N THR A 142 -14.06 18.54 17.66
CA THR A 142 -15.16 19.36 17.16
C THR A 142 -15.74 18.75 15.89
N LEU A 143 -16.86 19.27 15.40
CA LEU A 143 -17.39 18.90 14.08
C LEU A 143 -16.34 19.07 12.97
N GLN A 144 -15.51 20.12 13.05
CA GLN A 144 -14.43 20.36 12.10
C GLN A 144 -13.34 19.27 12.19
N SER A 145 -12.99 18.83 13.41
CA SER A 145 -12.05 17.72 13.63
C SER A 145 -12.55 16.44 12.96
N TYR A 146 -13.83 16.09 13.15
CA TYR A 146 -14.42 14.90 12.52
C TYR A 146 -14.46 14.98 11.00
N LEU A 147 -14.83 16.13 10.43
CA LEU A 147 -14.80 16.33 8.98
C LEU A 147 -13.38 16.19 8.44
N PHE A 148 -12.39 16.79 9.12
CA PHE A 148 -10.99 16.68 8.73
C PHE A 148 -10.49 15.23 8.77
N LEU A 149 -10.81 14.48 9.84
CA LEU A 149 -10.46 13.07 9.97
C LEU A 149 -11.16 12.18 8.94
N PHE A 150 -12.42 12.47 8.62
CA PHE A 150 -13.16 11.80 7.55
C PHE A 150 -12.47 11.95 6.20
N PHE A 151 -12.16 13.20 5.80
CA PHE A 151 -11.49 13.47 4.52
C PHE A 151 -10.05 12.94 4.50
N SER A 152 -9.36 12.97 5.64
CA SER A 152 -8.03 12.39 5.78
C SER A 152 -8.05 10.87 5.58
N GLY A 153 -9.00 10.16 6.21
CA GLY A 153 -9.21 8.73 5.99
C GLY A 153 -9.55 8.39 4.54
N MET A 154 -10.40 9.21 3.91
CA MET A 154 -10.74 9.06 2.49
C MET A 154 -9.54 9.23 1.55
N LEU A 155 -8.69 10.23 1.79
CA LEU A 155 -7.46 10.46 1.01
C LEU A 155 -6.43 9.35 1.24
N ALA A 156 -6.24 8.94 2.49
CA ALA A 156 -5.31 7.88 2.86
C ALA A 156 -5.70 6.53 2.25
N SER A 157 -6.98 6.17 2.28
CA SER A 157 -7.43 4.91 1.69
C SER A 157 -7.41 4.93 0.17
N SER A 158 -7.63 6.10 -0.43
CA SER A 158 -7.42 6.31 -1.86
C SER A 158 -5.97 6.02 -2.25
N ALA A 159 -5.00 6.47 -1.45
CA ALA A 159 -3.60 6.13 -1.63
C ALA A 159 -3.30 4.63 -1.42
N MET A 160 -3.95 3.96 -0.47
CA MET A 160 -3.76 2.52 -0.19
C MET A 160 -4.12 1.61 -1.38
N ILE A 161 -5.08 2.03 -2.21
CA ILE A 161 -5.45 1.31 -3.45
C ILE A 161 -4.42 1.52 -4.57
N LEU A 162 -3.64 2.59 -4.52
CA LEU A 162 -2.66 2.93 -5.55
C LEU A 162 -1.28 2.36 -5.19
N PRO A 163 -0.72 1.41 -5.96
CA PRO A 163 0.56 0.82 -5.64
C PRO A 163 1.66 1.88 -5.57
N GLY A 164 2.53 1.74 -4.58
CA GLY A 164 3.62 2.68 -4.30
C GLY A 164 3.26 3.81 -3.34
N ILE A 165 1.98 4.09 -3.07
CA ILE A 165 1.58 5.11 -2.08
C ILE A 165 1.01 4.43 -0.83
N SER A 166 1.61 4.71 0.33
CA SER A 166 1.17 4.15 1.62
C SER A 166 0.14 5.07 2.28
N GLY A 167 -1.02 4.51 2.66
CA GLY A 167 -2.08 5.27 3.32
C GLY A 167 -1.66 5.85 4.68
N SER A 168 -0.93 5.07 5.47
CA SER A 168 -0.34 5.53 6.74
C SER A 168 0.66 6.67 6.52
N PHE A 169 1.42 6.64 5.43
CA PHE A 169 2.31 7.73 5.05
C PHE A 169 1.57 9.01 4.65
N VAL A 170 0.45 8.89 3.93
CA VAL A 170 -0.42 10.04 3.64
C VAL A 170 -0.99 10.65 4.93
N LEU A 171 -1.42 9.83 5.90
CA LEU A 171 -1.89 10.31 7.20
C LEU A 171 -0.79 11.02 8.00
N LEU A 172 0.47 10.58 7.88
CA LEU A 172 1.61 11.25 8.49
C LEU A 172 1.85 12.63 7.89
N ILE A 173 1.85 12.76 6.55
CA ILE A 173 1.99 14.07 5.88
C ILE A 173 0.84 15.01 6.27
N ILE A 174 -0.38 14.50 6.41
CA ILE A 174 -1.54 15.29 6.83
C ILE A 174 -1.43 15.68 8.33
N GLY A 175 -0.64 14.94 9.12
CA GLY A 175 -0.47 15.20 10.56
C GLY A 175 -1.62 14.67 11.42
N VAL A 176 -2.29 13.59 11.00
CA VAL A 176 -3.39 12.96 11.77
C VAL A 176 -3.11 11.51 12.15
N TYR A 177 -1.96 10.97 11.74
CA TYR A 177 -1.59 9.57 12.01
C TYR A 177 -1.62 9.24 13.51
N SER A 178 -0.93 10.03 14.34
CA SER A 178 -0.88 9.88 15.80
C SER A 178 -2.27 9.95 16.44
N THR A 179 -3.13 10.84 15.96
CA THR A 179 -4.53 10.98 16.40
C THR A 179 -5.33 9.70 16.13
N ILE A 180 -5.16 9.12 14.95
CA ILE A 180 -5.86 7.89 14.56
C ILE A 180 -5.34 6.69 15.36
N ILE A 181 -4.02 6.56 15.52
CA ILE A 181 -3.42 5.48 16.32
C ILE A 181 -3.85 5.58 17.79
N SER A 182 -3.81 6.76 18.39
CA SER A 182 -4.32 6.98 19.75
C SER A 182 -5.79 6.60 19.86
N ALA A 183 -6.63 7.01 18.90
CA ALA A 183 -8.04 6.65 18.88
C ALA A 183 -8.28 5.13 18.81
N VAL A 184 -7.45 4.39 18.06
CA VAL A 184 -7.51 2.93 18.01
C VAL A 184 -7.09 2.32 19.36
N SER A 185 -5.99 2.79 19.95
CA SER A 185 -5.50 2.34 21.26
C SER A 185 -6.51 2.57 22.38
N ASP A 186 -7.15 3.74 22.39
CA ASP A 186 -8.13 4.17 23.39
C ASP A 186 -9.55 3.66 23.09
N LEU A 187 -9.73 2.84 22.04
CA LEU A 187 -11.01 2.32 21.57
C LEU A 187 -12.07 3.43 21.38
N ARG A 188 -11.66 4.56 20.84
CA ARG A 188 -12.53 5.70 20.51
C ARG A 188 -13.37 5.41 19.28
N ILE A 189 -14.48 4.74 19.51
CA ILE A 189 -15.39 4.24 18.47
C ILE A 189 -15.94 5.36 17.58
N ASP A 190 -16.13 6.55 18.12
CA ASP A 190 -16.56 7.75 17.38
C ASP A 190 -15.56 8.15 16.28
N VAL A 191 -14.29 8.28 16.63
CA VAL A 191 -13.21 8.62 15.70
C VAL A 191 -12.96 7.48 14.71
N ILE A 192 -12.89 6.24 15.22
CA ILE A 192 -12.70 5.03 14.40
C ILE A 192 -13.82 4.91 13.36
N ALA A 193 -15.07 5.13 13.75
CA ALA A 193 -16.21 5.05 12.83
C ALA A 193 -16.13 6.13 11.76
N VAL A 194 -15.84 7.39 12.11
CA VAL A 194 -15.75 8.51 11.15
C VAL A 194 -14.62 8.27 10.14
N VAL A 195 -13.43 7.92 10.62
CA VAL A 195 -12.28 7.59 9.75
C VAL A 195 -12.61 6.36 8.91
N GLY A 196 -13.20 5.32 9.50
CA GLY A 196 -13.59 4.08 8.82
C GLY A 196 -14.57 4.32 7.67
N ILE A 197 -15.59 5.17 7.85
CA ILE A 197 -16.51 5.55 6.77
C ILE A 197 -15.75 6.30 5.67
N GLY A 198 -14.87 7.24 6.03
CA GLY A 198 -14.01 7.94 5.07
C GLY A 198 -13.16 6.96 4.26
N VAL A 199 -12.51 6.01 4.93
CA VAL A 199 -11.70 4.95 4.33
C VAL A 199 -12.51 4.13 3.33
N LEU A 200 -13.71 3.65 3.71
CA LEU A 200 -14.58 2.86 2.83
C LEU A 200 -14.98 3.63 1.58
N ILE A 201 -15.39 4.89 1.73
CA ILE A 201 -15.76 5.75 0.60
C ILE A 201 -14.56 5.99 -0.31
N GLY A 202 -13.38 6.28 0.27
CA GLY A 202 -12.15 6.49 -0.49
C GLY A 202 -11.74 5.28 -1.31
N ILE A 203 -11.83 4.07 -0.74
CA ILE A 203 -11.55 2.81 -1.44
C ILE A 203 -12.50 2.64 -2.64
N ILE A 204 -13.81 2.84 -2.44
CA ILE A 204 -14.80 2.69 -3.50
C ILE A 204 -14.58 3.70 -4.62
N VAL A 205 -14.38 4.98 -4.28
CA VAL A 205 -14.19 6.05 -5.26
C VAL A 205 -12.89 5.84 -6.04
N MET A 206 -11.78 5.59 -5.35
CA MET A 206 -10.50 5.40 -6.01
C MET A 206 -10.48 4.11 -6.84
N SER A 207 -11.07 3.02 -6.35
CA SER A 207 -11.15 1.78 -7.12
C SER A 207 -11.91 1.96 -8.44
N LYS A 208 -12.96 2.79 -8.47
CA LYS A 208 -13.66 3.15 -9.73
C LYS A 208 -12.79 3.95 -10.68
N ILE A 209 -12.06 4.94 -10.15
CA ILE A 209 -11.14 5.76 -10.93
C ILE A 209 -10.06 4.88 -11.57
N ILE A 210 -9.40 4.05 -10.77
CA ILE A 210 -8.33 3.18 -11.25
C ILE A 210 -8.84 2.13 -12.23
N HIS A 211 -9.98 1.52 -11.97
CA HIS A 211 -10.59 0.58 -12.90
C HIS A 211 -10.87 1.21 -14.26
N PHE A 212 -11.48 2.41 -14.28
CA PHE A 212 -11.69 3.16 -15.51
C PHE A 212 -10.38 3.39 -16.27
N PHE A 213 -9.33 3.82 -15.59
CA PHE A 213 -8.03 4.08 -16.22
C PHE A 213 -7.30 2.79 -16.66
N LEU A 214 -7.46 1.67 -15.95
CA LEU A 214 -6.91 0.37 -16.36
C LEU A 214 -7.60 -0.15 -17.62
N GLU A 215 -8.92 0.01 -17.75
CA GLU A 215 -9.67 -0.45 -18.93
C GLU A 215 -9.44 0.44 -20.15
N ASN A 216 -9.39 1.76 -19.98
CA ASN A 216 -9.36 2.71 -21.10
C ASN A 216 -7.94 3.16 -21.48
N PHE A 217 -7.01 3.19 -20.52
CA PHE A 217 -5.64 3.69 -20.72
C PHE A 217 -4.57 2.78 -20.08
N PRO A 218 -4.58 1.45 -20.33
CA PRO A 218 -3.77 0.48 -19.58
C PRO A 218 -2.28 0.82 -19.58
N ALA A 219 -1.69 1.13 -20.74
CA ALA A 219 -0.26 1.46 -20.83
C ALA A 219 0.12 2.71 -20.02
N GLY A 220 -0.72 3.74 -20.03
CA GLY A 220 -0.50 4.96 -19.25
C GLY A 220 -0.66 4.72 -17.75
N THR A 221 -1.67 3.96 -17.36
CA THR A 221 -1.94 3.60 -15.96
C THR A 221 -0.81 2.75 -15.38
N TYR A 222 -0.38 1.71 -16.10
CA TYR A 222 0.76 0.90 -15.67
C TYR A 222 2.06 1.71 -15.63
N ALA A 223 2.30 2.61 -16.58
CA ALA A 223 3.46 3.50 -16.53
C ALA A 223 3.46 4.37 -15.26
N LEU A 224 2.31 4.97 -14.92
CA LEU A 224 2.16 5.75 -13.70
C LEU A 224 2.38 4.87 -12.45
N VAL A 225 1.72 3.70 -12.37
CA VAL A 225 1.85 2.75 -11.26
C VAL A 225 3.30 2.32 -11.06
N ILE A 226 4.01 1.96 -12.13
CA ILE A 226 5.45 1.63 -12.07
C ILE A 226 6.24 2.83 -11.53
N GLY A 227 5.92 4.04 -12.01
CA GLY A 227 6.50 5.27 -11.50
C GLY A 227 6.32 5.41 -9.99
N LEU A 228 5.09 5.29 -9.49
CA LEU A 228 4.77 5.38 -8.07
C LEU A 228 5.53 4.33 -7.24
N VAL A 229 5.62 3.09 -7.73
CA VAL A 229 6.39 2.01 -7.09
C VAL A 229 7.89 2.35 -7.08
N ILE A 230 8.45 2.88 -8.16
CA ILE A 230 9.85 3.36 -8.20
C ILE A 230 10.06 4.50 -7.19
N GLY A 231 9.15 5.47 -7.12
CA GLY A 231 9.25 6.56 -6.15
C GLY A 231 9.23 6.07 -4.70
N SER A 232 8.49 5.00 -4.40
CA SER A 232 8.45 4.40 -3.05
C SER A 232 9.80 3.83 -2.59
N ILE A 233 10.69 3.47 -3.52
CA ILE A 233 12.07 3.06 -3.22
C ILE A 233 12.80 4.20 -2.47
N VAL A 234 12.60 5.45 -2.91
CA VAL A 234 13.19 6.62 -2.27
C VAL A 234 12.63 6.85 -0.87
N VAL A 235 11.32 6.64 -0.68
CA VAL A 235 10.64 6.81 0.61
C VAL A 235 11.12 5.79 1.64
N ILE A 236 11.32 4.53 1.23
CA ILE A 236 11.70 3.44 2.15
C ILE A 236 13.21 3.37 2.39
N PHE A 237 14.04 3.81 1.44
CA PHE A 237 15.48 3.65 1.51
C PHE A 237 16.06 4.30 2.79
N PRO A 238 16.61 3.49 3.72
CA PRO A 238 17.05 4.01 5.03
C PRO A 238 18.44 4.69 4.98
N GLY A 239 19.07 4.77 3.81
CA GLY A 239 20.48 5.13 3.68
C GLY A 239 21.40 3.90 3.64
N VAL A 240 22.71 4.16 3.54
CA VAL A 240 23.72 3.09 3.48
C VAL A 240 23.93 2.52 4.89
N PRO A 241 23.75 1.21 5.11
CA PRO A 241 23.93 0.61 6.42
C PRO A 241 25.40 0.66 6.85
N SER A 242 25.65 0.67 8.16
CA SER A 242 26.99 0.76 8.72
C SER A 242 27.22 -0.30 9.81
N GLY A 243 28.48 -0.71 9.99
CA GLY A 243 28.89 -1.69 11.00
C GLY A 243 28.24 -3.06 10.82
N ALA A 244 27.82 -3.68 11.93
CA ALA A 244 27.25 -5.03 11.94
C ALA A 244 25.89 -5.14 11.22
N THR A 245 25.19 -4.02 10.99
CA THR A 245 23.89 -4.01 10.32
C THR A 245 23.98 -4.23 8.81
N ILE A 246 25.17 -4.10 8.20
CA ILE A 246 25.37 -4.30 6.76
C ILE A 246 24.99 -5.71 6.35
N ILE A 247 25.52 -6.72 7.03
CA ILE A 247 25.29 -8.13 6.68
C ILE A 247 23.79 -8.45 6.81
N LEU A 248 23.17 -8.05 7.93
CA LEU A 248 21.75 -8.24 8.16
C LEU A 248 20.89 -7.55 7.09
N SER A 249 21.24 -6.33 6.70
CA SER A 249 20.53 -5.57 5.67
C SER A 249 20.66 -6.18 4.28
N VAL A 250 21.85 -6.67 3.91
CA VAL A 250 22.07 -7.36 2.64
C VAL A 250 21.32 -8.68 2.59
N VAL A 251 21.34 -9.46 3.67
CA VAL A 251 20.57 -10.72 3.76
C VAL A 251 19.08 -10.44 3.70
N ALA A 252 18.59 -9.46 4.45
CA ALA A 252 17.18 -9.05 4.44
C ALA A 252 16.73 -8.59 3.05
N PHE A 253 17.54 -7.77 2.37
CA PHE A 253 17.29 -7.34 0.99
C PHE A 253 17.22 -8.53 0.02
N ALA A 254 18.20 -9.44 0.08
CA ALA A 254 18.26 -10.61 -0.77
C ALA A 254 17.06 -11.56 -0.53
N LEU A 255 16.63 -11.72 0.73
CA LEU A 255 15.43 -12.47 1.08
C LEU A 255 14.17 -11.81 0.51
N GLY A 256 14.01 -10.49 0.67
CA GLY A 256 12.88 -9.76 0.09
C GLY A 256 12.83 -9.89 -1.44
N LEU A 257 13.97 -9.70 -2.10
CA LEU A 257 14.07 -9.84 -3.56
C LEU A 257 13.78 -11.27 -4.02
N GLY A 258 14.30 -12.28 -3.31
CA GLY A 258 14.05 -13.69 -3.60
C GLY A 258 12.58 -14.06 -3.43
N ILE A 259 11.92 -13.60 -2.36
CA ILE A 259 10.47 -13.80 -2.16
C ILE A 259 9.70 -13.15 -3.30
N ALA A 260 10.02 -11.91 -3.66
CA ALA A 260 9.33 -11.22 -4.75
C ALA A 260 9.49 -11.93 -6.09
N TYR A 261 10.68 -12.45 -6.37
CA TYR A 261 10.95 -13.23 -7.57
C TYR A 261 10.15 -14.55 -7.59
N ILE A 262 10.08 -15.28 -6.47
CA ILE A 262 9.33 -16.54 -6.39
C ILE A 262 7.83 -16.27 -6.59
N LEU A 263 7.27 -15.29 -5.87
CA LEU A 263 5.85 -14.93 -5.97
C LEU A 263 5.52 -14.44 -7.39
N GLY A 264 6.31 -13.51 -7.92
CA GLY A 264 6.14 -12.99 -9.26
C GLY A 264 6.17 -14.09 -10.33
N LYS A 265 7.06 -15.08 -10.19
CA LYS A 265 7.11 -16.23 -11.11
C LYS A 265 5.84 -17.09 -11.03
N VAL A 266 5.39 -17.42 -9.82
CA VAL A 266 4.21 -18.27 -9.61
C VAL A 266 2.92 -17.60 -10.10
N GLU A 267 2.83 -16.28 -9.97
CA GLU A 267 1.58 -15.55 -10.21
C GLU A 267 1.48 -14.92 -11.60
N TYR A 268 2.60 -14.71 -12.30
CA TYR A 268 2.63 -14.11 -13.64
C TYR A 268 3.13 -15.02 -14.77
N GLU A 269 3.68 -16.19 -14.48
CA GLU A 269 4.05 -17.20 -15.51
C GLU A 269 3.11 -18.43 -15.51
N ALA A 270 2.08 -18.48 -14.64
CA ALA A 270 1.07 -19.54 -14.57
C ALA A 270 -0.17 -19.24 -15.42
#